data_AF-A0A7Z9ZPW6-F1
#
_entry.id   AF-A0A7Z9ZPW6-F1
#
_cell.length_a   1.000
_cell.length_b   1.000
_cell.length_c   1.000
_cell.angle_alpha   90.00
_cell.angle_beta   90.00
_cell.angle_gamma   90.00
#
_symmetry.space_group_name_H-M   'P 1'
#
loop_
_entity.id
_entity.type
_entity.pdbx_description
1 polymer ?
#
loop_
_entity_poly.entity_id
_entity_poly.type
_entity_poly.pdbx_seq_one_letter_code
_entity_poly.pdbx_strand_id
1 'polypeptide(L)'
;MDVLVQEGFYEVYNRSLVKDGEVFLENSLNSNATALRNNLLSSLKEKVEKNFQHSAEPRFFEIGKVFTGVRDGEVIEEFSFAGVVGKKKIKEKHQEDLFYQTKGYLEKIFQELGVKNIS
;
A
#
# COMPACT_ATOMS: atom_id res chain seq x y z
N MET A 1 -0.91 -7.98 19.03
CA MET A 1 -1.55 -6.67 18.77
C MET A 1 -0.83 -6.11 17.56
N ASP A 2 -1.54 -5.56 16.57
CA ASP A 2 -0.92 -5.19 15.28
C ASP A 2 0.12 -4.07 15.45
N VAL A 3 1.38 -4.36 15.14
CA VAL A 3 2.54 -3.47 15.33
C VAL A 3 2.35 -2.14 14.62
N LEU A 4 1.73 -2.13 13.43
CA LEU A 4 1.53 -0.89 12.67
C LEU A 4 0.46 0.00 13.27
N VAL A 5 -0.59 -0.60 13.85
CA VAL A 5 -1.63 0.15 14.56
C VAL A 5 -1.05 0.84 15.79
N GLN A 6 -0.11 0.19 16.50
CA GLN A 6 0.60 0.81 17.62
C GLN A 6 1.50 1.98 17.19
N GLU A 7 2.06 1.91 15.97
CA GLU A 7 2.85 2.99 15.37
C GLU A 7 2.00 4.10 14.71
N GLY A 8 0.67 4.04 14.88
CA GLY A 8 -0.27 5.07 14.44
C GLY A 8 -0.69 4.94 12.97
N PHE A 9 -0.49 3.78 12.36
CA PHE A 9 -1.06 3.50 11.05
C PHE A 9 -2.54 3.10 11.15
N TYR A 10 -3.29 3.45 10.12
CA TYR A 10 -4.64 2.95 9.93
C TYR A 10 -4.65 1.85 8.88
N GLU A 11 -5.23 0.71 9.21
CA GLU A 11 -5.53 -0.33 8.22
C GLU A 11 -6.63 0.18 7.31
N VAL A 12 -6.47 0.00 6.01
CA VAL A 12 -7.45 0.42 5.03
C VAL A 12 -7.71 -0.66 4.00
N TYR A 13 -8.94 -0.69 3.50
CA TYR A 13 -9.33 -1.58 2.40
C TYR A 13 -9.66 -0.75 1.17
N ASN A 14 -8.98 -1.05 0.05
CA ASN A 14 -9.24 -0.42 -1.24
C ASN A 14 -10.02 -1.35 -2.16
N ARG A 15 -10.64 -0.78 -3.19
CA ARG A 15 -11.25 -1.58 -4.25
C ARG A 15 -10.16 -2.32 -5.02
N SER A 16 -10.41 -3.59 -5.34
CA SER A 16 -9.53 -4.36 -6.23
C SER A 16 -9.67 -3.94 -7.69
N LEU A 17 -10.80 -3.32 -8.06
CA LEU A 17 -11.05 -2.80 -9.40
C LEU A 17 -10.45 -1.41 -9.55
N VAL A 18 -9.61 -1.26 -10.57
CA VAL A 18 -8.85 -0.06 -10.90
C VAL A 18 -8.94 0.21 -12.40
N LYS A 19 -8.41 1.36 -12.81
CA LYS A 19 -8.35 1.73 -14.23
C LYS A 19 -7.26 0.96 -14.98
N ASP A 20 -6.07 0.89 -14.39
CA ASP A 20 -4.89 0.32 -15.02
C ASP A 20 -4.41 -0.91 -14.23
N GLY A 21 -4.15 -2.00 -14.93
CA GLY A 21 -3.73 -3.28 -14.36
C GLY A 21 -3.36 -4.27 -15.46
N GLU A 22 -3.08 -5.52 -15.07
CA GLU A 22 -2.64 -6.56 -16.00
C GLU A 22 -3.77 -7.52 -16.40
N VAL A 23 -4.82 -7.60 -15.58
CA VAL A 23 -5.98 -8.46 -15.81
C VAL A 23 -7.21 -7.58 -16.01
N PHE A 24 -7.72 -7.55 -17.24
CA PHE A 24 -8.85 -6.70 -17.63
C PHE A 24 -10.18 -7.43 -17.47
N LEU A 25 -11.21 -6.68 -17.09
CA LEU A 25 -12.58 -7.17 -17.05
C LEU A 25 -13.20 -7.14 -18.45
N GLU A 26 -13.84 -8.22 -18.88
CA GLU A 26 -14.61 -8.23 -20.13
C GLU A 26 -15.81 -7.26 -20.08
N ASN A 27 -16.46 -7.18 -18.90
CA ASN A 27 -17.62 -6.32 -18.66
C ASN A 27 -17.34 -5.36 -17.51
N SER A 28 -16.60 -4.29 -17.80
CA SER A 28 -16.25 -3.25 -16.81
C SER A 28 -17.49 -2.52 -16.28
N LEU A 29 -17.50 -2.20 -14.99
CA LEU A 29 -18.59 -1.44 -14.37
C LEU A 29 -18.64 0.02 -14.83
N ASN A 30 -17.47 0.63 -15.09
CA ASN A 30 -17.29 1.97 -15.63
C ASN A 30 -15.82 2.17 -16.08
N SER A 31 -15.52 3.33 -16.65
CA SER A 31 -14.19 3.67 -17.19
C SER A 31 -13.05 3.76 -16.15
N ASN A 32 -13.35 3.75 -14.85
CA ASN A 32 -12.36 3.74 -13.77
C ASN A 32 -12.21 2.36 -13.10
N ALA A 33 -12.95 1.35 -13.57
CA ALA A 33 -13.00 0.00 -13.00
C ALA A 33 -12.95 -1.03 -14.14
N THR A 34 -11.85 -0.99 -14.88
CA THR A 34 -11.60 -1.77 -16.12
C THR A 34 -10.65 -2.93 -15.92
N ALA A 35 -9.86 -2.93 -14.84
CA ALA A 35 -8.87 -3.96 -14.55
C ALA A 35 -8.82 -4.30 -13.05
N LEU A 36 -8.21 -5.44 -12.72
CA LEU A 36 -7.81 -5.81 -11.37
C LEU A 36 -6.46 -5.18 -11.02
N ARG A 37 -6.31 -4.74 -9.77
CA ARG A 37 -5.07 -4.14 -9.27
C ARG A 37 -3.91 -5.15 -9.31
N ASN A 38 -2.77 -4.75 -9.85
CA ASN A 38 -1.53 -5.55 -9.77
C ASN A 38 -0.62 -5.14 -8.60
N ASN A 39 -1.01 -4.12 -7.82
CA ASN A 39 -0.31 -3.68 -6.62
C ASN A 39 -1.27 -2.96 -5.65
N LEU A 40 -0.89 -2.83 -4.37
CA LEU A 40 -1.65 -2.08 -3.36
C LEU A 40 -1.24 -0.60 -3.27
N LEU A 41 -0.02 -0.28 -3.70
CA LEU A 41 0.61 1.01 -3.48
C LEU A 41 -0.10 2.16 -4.21
N SER A 42 -0.60 1.92 -5.43
CA SER A 42 -1.33 2.94 -6.20
C SER A 42 -2.52 3.50 -5.43
N SER A 43 -3.39 2.63 -4.91
CA SER A 43 -4.57 3.06 -4.15
C SER A 43 -4.22 3.67 -2.79
N LEU A 44 -3.14 3.21 -2.16
CA LEU A 44 -2.62 3.82 -0.92
C LEU A 44 -2.11 5.24 -1.15
N LYS A 45 -1.39 5.50 -2.26
CA LYS A 45 -0.94 6.85 -2.65
C LYS A 45 -2.13 7.80 -2.86
N GLU A 46 -3.14 7.37 -3.61
CA GLU A 46 -4.36 8.17 -3.78
C GLU A 46 -5.04 8.50 -2.44
N LYS A 47 -5.07 7.54 -1.51
CA LYS A 47 -5.64 7.74 -0.16
C LYS A 47 -4.84 8.78 0.62
N VAL A 48 -3.51 8.72 0.58
CA VAL A 48 -2.64 9.73 1.20
C VAL A 48 -2.91 11.11 0.63
N GLU A 49 -2.95 11.25 -0.69
CA GLU A 49 -3.21 12.51 -1.38
C GLU A 49 -4.57 13.10 -0.98
N LYS A 50 -5.63 12.28 -1.00
CA LYS A 50 -6.98 12.66 -0.57
C LYS A 50 -7.06 13.04 0.91
N ASN A 51 -6.15 12.54 1.75
CA ASN A 51 -6.14 12.82 3.20
C ASN A 51 -5.21 13.98 3.59
N PHE A 52 -4.35 14.49 2.71
CA PHE A 52 -3.51 15.65 3.05
C PHE A 52 -4.31 16.93 3.37
N GLN A 53 -5.58 17.00 2.99
CA GLN A 53 -6.50 18.06 3.42
C GLN A 53 -6.90 17.97 4.90
N HIS A 54 -6.83 16.77 5.50
CA HIS A 54 -7.28 16.51 6.88
C HIS A 54 -6.12 16.20 7.84
N SER A 55 -5.04 15.59 7.35
CA SER A 55 -3.86 15.23 8.13
C SER A 55 -2.58 15.67 7.44
N ALA A 56 -1.63 16.20 8.22
CA ALA A 56 -0.30 16.53 7.72
C ALA A 56 0.58 15.29 7.51
N GLU A 57 0.30 14.20 8.24
CA GLU A 57 1.09 12.97 8.27
C GLU A 57 0.20 11.72 8.22
N PRO A 58 -0.59 11.49 7.15
CA PRO A 58 -1.39 10.28 7.01
C PRO A 58 -0.50 9.04 6.90
N ARG A 59 -0.85 7.97 7.64
CA ARG A 59 -0.14 6.68 7.63
C ARG A 59 -1.14 5.56 7.43
N PHE A 60 -0.98 4.80 6.37
CA PHE A 60 -1.92 3.75 5.98
C PHE A 60 -1.18 2.47 5.66
N PHE A 61 -1.82 1.33 5.91
CA PHE A 61 -1.38 0.05 5.38
C PHE A 61 -2.57 -0.78 4.90
N GLU A 62 -2.31 -1.72 4.02
CA GLU A 62 -3.28 -2.68 3.50
C GLU A 62 -2.62 -4.04 3.33
N ILE A 63 -3.34 -5.08 3.71
CA ILE A 63 -3.05 -6.47 3.34
C ILE A 63 -4.17 -6.93 2.42
N GLY A 64 -3.85 -7.41 1.23
CA GLY A 64 -4.86 -7.83 0.28
C GLY A 64 -4.30 -8.45 -0.98
N LYS A 65 -5.19 -9.03 -1.78
CA LYS A 65 -4.82 -9.69 -3.03
C LYS A 65 -4.41 -8.69 -4.12
N VAL A 66 -3.41 -9.05 -4.89
CA VAL A 66 -3.01 -8.42 -6.17
C VAL A 66 -3.06 -9.45 -7.28
N PHE A 67 -3.22 -8.98 -8.52
CA PHE A 67 -3.50 -9.80 -9.69
C PHE A 67 -2.47 -9.48 -10.79
N THR A 68 -1.52 -10.39 -11.03
CA THR A 68 -0.29 -10.17 -11.83
C THR A 68 -0.29 -10.88 -13.18
N GLY A 69 -1.47 -11.25 -13.67
CA GLY A 69 -1.65 -11.85 -14.99
C GLY A 69 -2.55 -13.06 -14.98
N VAL A 70 -2.53 -13.79 -16.10
CA VAL A 70 -3.29 -15.02 -16.33
C VAL A 70 -2.34 -16.11 -16.79
N ARG A 71 -2.42 -17.29 -16.17
CA ARG A 71 -1.65 -18.48 -16.55
C ARG A 71 -2.58 -19.68 -16.59
N ASP A 72 -2.53 -20.44 -17.67
CA ASP A 72 -3.37 -21.62 -17.89
C ASP A 72 -4.88 -21.36 -17.75
N GLY A 73 -5.31 -20.14 -18.13
CA GLY A 73 -6.71 -19.71 -18.03
C GLY A 73 -7.15 -19.25 -16.63
N GLU A 74 -6.26 -19.30 -15.65
CA GLU A 74 -6.51 -18.85 -14.28
C GLU A 74 -5.79 -17.54 -13.96
N VAL A 75 -6.43 -16.69 -13.18
CA VAL A 75 -5.82 -15.44 -12.71
C VAL A 75 -4.78 -15.75 -11.65
N ILE A 76 -3.58 -15.16 -11.77
CA ILE A 76 -2.54 -15.27 -10.77
C ILE A 76 -2.88 -14.31 -9.62
N GLU A 77 -3.15 -14.86 -8.44
CA GLU A 77 -3.52 -14.11 -7.23
C GLU A 77 -2.50 -14.31 -6.12
N GLU A 78 -2.02 -13.21 -5.54
CA GLU A 78 -1.08 -13.24 -4.43
C GLU A 78 -1.51 -12.29 -3.31
N PHE A 79 -1.39 -12.72 -2.06
CA PHE A 79 -1.51 -11.80 -0.93
C PHE A 79 -0.28 -10.89 -0.88
N SER A 80 -0.54 -9.60 -0.83
CA SER A 80 0.48 -8.57 -0.71
C SER A 80 0.23 -7.73 0.54
N PHE A 81 1.31 -7.15 1.06
CA PHE A 81 1.29 -6.14 2.11
C PHE A 81 1.91 -4.86 1.56
N ALA A 82 1.29 -3.72 1.82
CA ALA A 82 1.88 -2.42 1.53
C ALA A 82 1.54 -1.42 2.63
N GLY A 83 2.49 -0.54 2.93
CA GLY A 83 2.34 0.60 3.83
C GLY A 83 2.80 1.89 3.17
N VAL A 84 2.23 3.01 3.58
CA VAL A 84 2.62 4.34 3.12
C VAL A 84 2.65 5.33 4.29
N VAL A 85 3.71 6.12 4.35
CA VAL A 85 3.87 7.24 5.30
C VAL A 85 3.89 8.52 4.47
N GLY A 86 2.82 9.31 4.55
CA GLY A 86 2.71 10.59 3.88
C GLY A 86 3.22 11.73 4.75
N LYS A 87 3.81 12.77 4.15
CA LYS A 87 4.14 14.02 4.81
C LYS A 87 3.83 15.20 3.88
N LYS A 88 2.82 16.01 4.22
CA LYS A 88 2.25 17.07 3.36
C LYS A 88 3.30 18.11 2.93
N LYS A 89 4.24 18.42 3.82
CA LYS A 89 5.37 19.32 3.56
C LYS A 89 6.61 18.72 4.19
N ILE A 90 7.61 18.45 3.37
CA ILE A 90 8.92 17.99 3.81
C ILE A 90 9.98 18.89 3.19
N LYS A 91 10.87 19.43 4.02
CA LYS A 91 12.05 20.14 3.49
C LYS A 91 12.97 19.08 2.91
N GLU A 92 13.67 19.40 1.82
CA GLU A 92 14.57 18.47 1.13
C GLU A 92 15.56 17.79 2.09
N LYS A 93 16.17 18.57 3.00
CA LYS A 93 17.06 18.07 4.05
C LYS A 93 16.45 17.05 5.05
N HIS A 94 15.14 16.88 5.05
CA HIS A 94 14.41 15.95 5.92
C HIS A 94 13.81 14.77 5.15
N GLN A 95 14.03 14.65 3.84
CA GLN A 95 13.56 13.50 3.06
C GLN A 95 14.21 12.21 3.52
N GLU A 96 15.50 12.26 3.88
CA GLU A 96 16.22 11.12 4.43
C GLU A 96 15.62 10.66 5.77
N ASP A 97 15.17 11.60 6.62
CA ASP A 97 14.51 11.29 7.88
C ASP A 97 13.21 10.47 7.67
N LEU A 98 12.43 10.82 6.63
CA LEU A 98 11.21 10.07 6.29
C LEU A 98 11.53 8.66 5.78
N PHE A 99 12.62 8.52 5.02
CA PHE A 99 13.10 7.21 4.58
C PHE A 99 13.49 6.34 5.78
N TYR A 100 14.34 6.84 6.68
CA TYR A 100 14.75 6.08 7.88
C TYR A 100 13.59 5.78 8.82
N GLN A 101 12.64 6.70 8.96
CA GLN A 101 11.41 6.47 9.70
C GLN A 101 10.62 5.29 9.11
N THR A 102 10.45 5.28 7.78
CA THR A 102 9.73 4.19 7.08
C THR A 102 10.47 2.86 7.21
N LYS A 103 11.79 2.87 7.07
CA LYS A 103 12.66 1.70 7.31
C LYS A 103 12.49 1.16 8.74
N GLY A 104 12.48 2.04 9.74
CA GLY A 104 12.29 1.66 11.14
C GLY A 104 10.95 0.96 11.40
N TYR A 105 9.87 1.34 10.71
CA TYR A 105 8.60 0.61 10.78
C TYR A 105 8.71 -0.80 10.20
N LEU A 106 9.41 -0.95 9.07
CA LEU A 106 9.63 -2.25 8.45
C LEU A 106 10.50 -3.16 9.33
N GLU A 107 11.55 -2.63 9.95
CA GLU A 107 12.38 -3.34 10.93
C GLU A 107 11.54 -3.84 12.13
N LYS A 108 10.62 -3.02 12.66
CA LYS A 108 9.70 -3.43 13.73
C LYS A 108 8.77 -4.56 13.30
N ILE A 109 8.20 -4.50 12.09
CA ILE A 109 7.37 -5.59 11.54
C ILE A 109 8.19 -6.88 11.49
N PHE A 110 9.40 -6.83 10.95
CA PHE A 110 10.24 -8.01 10.84
C PHE A 110 10.67 -8.59 12.18
N GLN A 111 10.95 -7.74 13.16
CA GLN A 111 11.23 -8.16 14.54
C GLN A 111 10.04 -8.92 15.15
N GLU A 112 8.82 -8.40 14.97
CA GLU A 112 7.59 -9.06 15.44
C GLU A 112 7.36 -10.41 14.73
N LEU A 113 7.70 -10.52 13.45
CA LEU A 113 7.65 -11.77 12.68
C LEU A 113 8.81 -12.73 13.02
N GLY A 114 9.71 -12.36 13.92
CA GLY A 114 10.85 -13.20 14.32
C GLY A 114 12.00 -13.25 13.30
N VAL A 115 11.99 -12.37 12.30
CA VAL A 115 13.07 -12.27 11.32
C VAL A 115 14.21 -11.44 11.90
N LYS A 116 15.39 -12.04 12.05
CA LYS A 116 16.58 -11.43 12.68
C LYS A 116 17.59 -10.96 11.62
N ASN A 117 18.53 -10.10 12.03
CA ASN A 117 19.64 -9.57 11.21
C ASN A 117 19.22 -8.73 10.01
N ILE A 118 18.25 -7.84 10.19
CA ILE A 118 17.88 -6.84 9.19
C ILE A 118 18.50 -5.51 9.60
N SER A 119 19.45 -5.04 8.81
CA SER A 119 20.23 -3.80 9.01
C SER A 119 20.34 -3.02 7.72
#